data_AF-A0A2A5WJ41-F1
#
_entry.id   AF-A0A2A5WJ41-F1
#
_cell.length_a   1.000
_cell.length_b   1.000
_cell.length_c   1.000
_cell.angle_alpha   90.00
_cell.angle_beta   90.00
_cell.angle_gamma   90.00
#
_symmetry.space_group_name_H-M   'P 1'
#
loop_
_entity.id
_entity.type
_entity.pdbx_description
1 polymer ?
#
loop_
_entity_poly.entity_id
_entity_poly.type
_entity_poly.pdbx_seq_one_letter_code
_entity_poly.pdbx_strand_id
1 'polypeptide(L)'
;MVDKVRAAGGEVYAITSEPQYLADQAHEHWNLNFENIGDPHQEIPRICNERDWLTLYASRGDTEFLQRGADWTVEHPKGFFQPGVLAITQSSRILYRWRSVPSQSNLNGTVARPTAEYVWRSIDDSLLAGDTSGDAPHDDDPEIDSPPPPRIVFMAALIANGWFLRAKSFAYSPGTESTPVRFRKAFRRWPPFGLLWVLGFALLPKIWVLTGLVLWLAWIVIDIRATWGRMDIQEEINE
;
A
#
# COMPACT_ATOMS: atom_id res chain seq x y z
N MET A 1 5.22 -16.61 -12.43
CA MET A 1 5.76 -16.94 -11.09
C MET A 1 4.97 -18.06 -10.44
N VAL A 2 3.65 -17.94 -10.39
CA VAL A 2 2.72 -18.99 -9.91
C VAL A 2 3.03 -20.37 -10.52
N ASP A 3 3.29 -20.45 -11.82
CA ASP A 3 3.64 -21.73 -12.47
C ASP A 3 4.93 -22.37 -11.93
N LYS A 4 5.90 -21.56 -11.49
CA LYS A 4 7.13 -22.07 -10.87
C LYS A 4 6.84 -22.66 -9.49
N VAL A 5 6.02 -21.97 -8.69
CA VAL A 5 5.56 -22.46 -7.38
C VAL A 5 4.81 -23.79 -7.54
N ARG A 6 3.89 -23.87 -8.50
CA ARG A 6 3.15 -25.10 -8.82
C ARG A 6 4.05 -26.21 -9.35
N ALA A 7 5.05 -25.88 -10.18
CA ALA A 7 6.03 -26.86 -10.66
C ALA A 7 6.89 -27.44 -9.53
N ALA A 8 7.11 -26.68 -8.45
CA ALA A 8 7.74 -27.16 -7.21
C ALA A 8 6.76 -27.84 -6.24
N GLY A 9 5.49 -28.05 -6.64
CA GLY A 9 4.48 -28.72 -5.84
C GLY A 9 3.77 -27.84 -4.81
N GLY A 10 3.91 -26.51 -4.89
CA GLY A 10 3.23 -25.55 -4.02
C GLY A 10 1.99 -24.91 -4.65
N GLU A 11 1.36 -24.00 -3.91
CA GLU A 11 0.26 -23.15 -4.37
C GLU A 11 0.44 -21.73 -3.83
N VAL A 12 -0.16 -20.75 -4.51
CA VAL A 12 -0.15 -19.33 -4.10
C VAL A 12 -1.53 -18.95 -3.60
N TYR A 13 -1.57 -18.17 -2.52
CA TYR A 13 -2.79 -17.58 -1.99
C TYR A 13 -2.57 -16.08 -1.79
N ALA A 14 -3.51 -15.25 -2.23
CA ALA A 14 -3.56 -13.84 -1.86
C ALA A 14 -4.54 -13.64 -0.73
N ILE A 15 -4.11 -12.95 0.33
CA ILE A 15 -4.92 -12.70 1.51
C ILE A 15 -5.08 -11.19 1.66
N THR A 16 -6.32 -10.73 1.81
CA THR A 16 -6.65 -9.32 2.06
C THR A 16 -7.39 -9.18 3.39
N SER A 17 -7.35 -7.98 3.96
CA SER A 17 -8.12 -7.62 5.17
C SER A 17 -9.51 -7.10 4.83
N GLU A 18 -9.89 -7.19 3.56
CA GLU A 18 -11.22 -6.88 3.05
C GLU A 18 -12.14 -8.11 3.17
N PRO A 19 -13.47 -7.93 3.18
CA PRO A 19 -14.41 -9.02 3.06
C PRO A 19 -14.20 -9.87 1.80
N GLN A 20 -14.60 -11.16 1.87
CA GLN A 20 -14.41 -12.12 0.77
C GLN A 20 -14.97 -11.61 -0.57
N TYR A 21 -16.12 -10.93 -0.58
CA TYR A 21 -16.72 -10.44 -1.83
C TYR A 21 -15.83 -9.43 -2.57
N LEU A 22 -15.02 -8.62 -1.87
CA LEU A 22 -14.04 -7.72 -2.49
C LEU A 22 -12.81 -8.49 -2.98
N ALA A 23 -12.39 -9.52 -2.25
CA ALA A 23 -11.31 -10.41 -2.66
C ALA A 23 -11.67 -11.16 -3.96
N ASP A 24 -12.91 -11.61 -4.10
CA ASP A 24 -13.46 -12.24 -5.30
C ASP A 24 -13.52 -11.26 -6.48
N GLN A 25 -13.98 -10.03 -6.25
CA GLN A 25 -13.97 -8.99 -7.27
C GLN A 25 -12.55 -8.66 -7.76
N ALA A 26 -11.57 -8.62 -6.85
CA ALA A 26 -10.17 -8.41 -7.23
C ALA A 26 -9.64 -9.59 -8.05
N HIS A 27 -9.98 -10.83 -7.67
CA HIS A 27 -9.63 -12.04 -8.41
C HIS A 27 -10.12 -11.98 -9.87
N GLU A 28 -11.41 -11.69 -10.06
CA GLU A 28 -12.02 -11.56 -11.39
C GLU A 28 -11.45 -10.39 -12.19
N HIS A 29 -11.40 -9.19 -11.60
CA HIS A 29 -10.97 -7.98 -12.31
C HIS A 29 -9.49 -7.99 -12.69
N TRP A 30 -8.63 -8.58 -11.86
CA TRP A 30 -7.20 -8.70 -12.15
C TRP A 30 -6.86 -9.98 -12.91
N ASN A 31 -7.85 -10.83 -13.18
CA ASN A 31 -7.68 -12.13 -13.84
C ASN A 31 -6.56 -12.95 -13.17
N LEU A 32 -6.62 -13.02 -11.85
CA LEU A 32 -5.63 -13.75 -11.06
C LEU A 32 -5.84 -15.24 -11.26
N ASN A 33 -4.75 -16.00 -11.32
CA ASN A 33 -4.79 -17.44 -11.54
C ASN A 33 -4.53 -18.25 -10.27
N PHE A 34 -4.80 -17.66 -9.10
CA PHE A 34 -4.63 -18.24 -7.76
C PHE A 34 -5.75 -17.75 -6.84
N GLU A 35 -5.95 -18.42 -5.71
CA GLU A 35 -7.06 -18.12 -4.80
C GLU A 35 -6.85 -16.81 -4.03
N ASN A 36 -7.95 -16.09 -3.84
CA ASN A 36 -8.01 -14.85 -3.07
C ASN A 36 -8.90 -15.07 -1.85
N ILE A 37 -8.39 -14.73 -0.67
CA ILE A 37 -9.05 -14.94 0.61
C ILE A 37 -9.26 -13.58 1.27
N GLY A 38 -10.51 -13.25 1.55
CA GLY A 38 -10.87 -12.12 2.40
C GLY A 38 -10.85 -12.52 3.87
N ASP A 39 -9.99 -11.88 4.66
CA ASP A 39 -9.82 -12.10 6.09
C ASP A 39 -10.06 -10.79 6.88
N PRO A 40 -11.31 -10.29 6.89
CA PRO A 40 -11.66 -9.01 7.53
C PRO A 40 -11.51 -9.03 9.06
N HIS A 41 -11.46 -10.23 9.65
CA HIS A 41 -11.29 -10.43 11.09
C HIS A 41 -9.84 -10.74 11.49
N GLN A 42 -8.94 -10.80 10.50
CA GLN A 42 -7.49 -10.95 10.66
C GLN A 42 -7.08 -12.23 11.40
N GLU A 43 -7.80 -13.32 11.14
CA GLU A 43 -7.59 -14.60 11.80
C GLU A 43 -6.32 -15.31 11.30
N ILE A 44 -6.04 -15.22 10.00
CA ILE A 44 -4.87 -15.86 9.38
C ILE A 44 -3.56 -15.24 9.89
N PRO A 45 -3.33 -13.90 9.82
CA PRO A 45 -2.10 -13.32 10.33
C PRO A 45 -1.96 -13.50 11.85
N ARG A 46 -3.05 -13.58 12.61
CA ARG A 46 -2.98 -13.92 14.04
C ARG A 46 -2.44 -15.34 14.25
N ILE A 47 -2.94 -16.33 13.52
CA ILE A 47 -2.40 -17.70 13.57
C ILE A 47 -0.92 -17.72 13.15
N CYS A 48 -0.54 -16.96 12.11
CA CYS A 48 0.85 -16.84 11.70
C CYS A 48 1.74 -16.25 12.81
N ASN A 49 1.24 -15.26 13.56
CA ASN A 49 1.93 -14.69 14.72
C ASN A 49 2.05 -15.71 15.87
N GLU A 50 0.95 -16.37 16.24
CA GLU A 50 0.92 -17.39 17.31
C GLU A 50 1.90 -18.54 17.07
N ARG A 51 2.19 -18.84 15.80
CA ARG A 51 3.15 -19.88 15.38
C ARG A 51 4.57 -19.36 15.14
N ASP A 52 4.85 -18.09 15.42
CA ASP A 52 6.14 -17.43 15.14
C ASP A 52 6.57 -17.51 13.66
N TRP A 53 5.59 -17.57 12.75
CA TRP A 53 5.85 -17.61 11.31
C TRP A 53 6.10 -16.22 10.75
N LEU A 54 5.14 -15.32 10.95
CA LEU A 54 5.20 -13.94 10.49
C LEU A 54 4.18 -13.08 11.24
N THR A 55 4.64 -12.04 11.92
CA THR A 55 3.80 -11.03 12.58
C THR A 55 3.56 -9.86 11.63
N LEU A 56 2.35 -9.69 11.09
CA LEU A 56 2.05 -8.54 10.22
C LEU A 56 1.68 -7.30 11.02
N TYR A 57 1.81 -6.12 10.40
CA TYR A 57 1.20 -4.89 10.89
C TYR A 57 -0.17 -4.68 10.22
N ALA A 58 -1.07 -4.01 10.92
CA ALA A 58 -2.27 -3.42 10.36
C ALA A 58 -2.32 -1.93 10.67
N SER A 59 -2.81 -1.15 9.70
CA SER A 59 -3.19 0.23 9.96
C SER A 59 -4.59 0.24 10.56
N ARG A 60 -4.71 0.60 11.84
CA ARG A 60 -5.98 0.71 12.58
C ARG A 60 -6.62 2.10 12.49
N GLY A 61 -6.01 2.96 11.67
CA GLY A 61 -6.51 4.27 11.35
C GLY A 61 -7.87 4.28 10.68
N ASP A 62 -8.46 5.46 10.59
CA ASP A 62 -9.63 5.71 9.77
C ASP A 62 -9.31 5.54 8.27
N THR A 63 -10.19 4.87 7.54
CA THR A 63 -10.08 4.60 6.10
C THR A 63 -10.56 5.75 5.23
N GLU A 64 -11.00 6.89 5.81
CA GLU A 64 -11.52 8.05 5.06
C GLU A 64 -10.57 8.49 3.92
N PHE A 65 -9.25 8.47 4.16
CA PHE A 65 -8.28 8.82 3.12
C PHE A 65 -8.30 7.87 1.92
N LEU A 66 -8.41 6.56 2.17
CA LEU A 66 -8.56 5.56 1.12
C LEU A 66 -9.89 5.77 0.40
N GLN A 67 -10.98 5.95 1.16
CA GLN A 67 -12.32 6.17 0.64
C GLN A 67 -12.41 7.40 -0.28
N ARG A 68 -11.67 8.49 0.01
CA ARG A 68 -11.60 9.68 -0.87
C ARG A 68 -11.06 9.34 -2.28
N GLY A 69 -10.23 8.31 -2.40
CA GLY A 69 -9.62 7.85 -3.64
C GLY A 69 -10.41 6.78 -4.40
N ALA A 70 -11.27 6.04 -3.70
CA ALA A 70 -12.04 4.92 -4.22
C ALA A 70 -13.44 5.35 -4.69
N ASP A 71 -13.98 4.63 -5.66
CA ASP A 71 -15.37 4.69 -6.13
C ASP A 71 -16.23 3.55 -5.57
N TRP A 72 -15.64 2.70 -4.74
CA TRP A 72 -16.26 1.60 -4.00
C TRP A 72 -16.13 1.84 -2.48
N THR A 73 -16.88 1.10 -1.67
CA THR A 73 -16.87 1.23 -0.21
C THR A 73 -15.64 0.55 0.38
N VAL A 74 -14.74 1.33 0.97
CA VAL A 74 -13.53 0.79 1.61
C VAL A 74 -13.89 0.13 2.93
N GLU A 75 -13.72 -1.19 3.00
CA GLU A 75 -14.09 -2.01 4.14
C GLU A 75 -12.89 -2.77 4.72
N HIS A 76 -12.42 -2.31 5.88
CA HIS A 76 -11.43 -3.01 6.68
C HIS A 76 -11.88 -2.96 8.15
N PRO A 77 -12.76 -3.87 8.62
CA PRO A 77 -13.38 -3.78 9.94
C PRO A 77 -12.38 -3.72 11.10
N LYS A 78 -11.23 -4.35 10.90
CA LYS A 78 -10.10 -4.35 11.83
C LYS A 78 -8.90 -3.55 11.30
N GLY A 79 -9.08 -2.66 10.33
CA GLY A 79 -7.96 -1.97 9.68
C GLY A 79 -7.27 -2.84 8.64
N PHE A 80 -6.45 -2.20 7.81
CA PHE A 80 -5.90 -2.83 6.61
C PHE A 80 -4.50 -3.38 6.82
N PHE A 81 -4.19 -4.52 6.21
CA PHE A 81 -2.87 -5.13 6.29
C PHE A 81 -1.78 -4.26 5.71
N GLN A 82 -0.66 -4.21 6.41
CA GLN A 82 0.62 -3.93 5.77
C GLN A 82 1.06 -5.16 4.98
N PRO A 83 1.67 -5.00 3.79
CA PRO A 83 2.04 -6.12 2.95
C PRO A 83 3.00 -7.10 3.65
N GLY A 84 2.89 -8.38 3.31
CA GLY A 84 3.83 -9.41 3.72
C GLY A 84 3.81 -10.60 2.75
N VAL A 85 4.86 -11.42 2.83
CA VAL A 85 5.00 -12.66 2.07
C VAL A 85 5.46 -13.74 3.04
N LEU A 86 4.78 -14.88 3.02
CA LEU A 86 5.15 -16.07 3.79
C LEU A 86 5.09 -17.28 2.85
N ALA A 87 6.20 -18.01 2.75
CA ALA A 87 6.26 -19.29 2.08
C ALA A 87 6.62 -20.36 3.11
N ILE A 88 5.77 -21.38 3.22
CA ILE A 88 5.93 -22.49 4.16
C ILE A 88 5.70 -23.81 3.44
N THR A 89 6.36 -24.84 3.93
CA THR A 89 6.12 -26.23 3.51
C THR A 89 4.93 -26.83 4.28
N GLN A 90 4.46 -28.00 3.85
CA GLN A 90 3.44 -28.77 4.58
C GLN A 90 3.90 -29.18 6.00
N SER A 91 5.20 -29.33 6.23
CA SER A 91 5.79 -29.60 7.55
C SER A 91 5.98 -28.34 8.40
N SER A 92 5.43 -27.19 7.97
CA SER A 92 5.54 -25.88 8.63
C SER A 92 6.95 -25.28 8.66
N ARG A 93 7.89 -25.82 7.87
CA ARG A 93 9.20 -25.16 7.64
C ARG A 93 9.01 -23.91 6.81
N ILE A 94 9.58 -22.79 7.25
CA ILE A 94 9.56 -21.50 6.57
C ILE A 94 10.64 -21.49 5.47
N LEU A 95 10.22 -21.28 4.23
CA LEU A 95 11.11 -21.15 3.07
C LEU A 95 11.43 -19.69 2.75
N TYR A 96 10.53 -18.77 3.08
CA TYR A 96 10.73 -17.34 2.92
C TYR A 96 9.74 -16.59 3.78
N ARG A 97 10.18 -15.51 4.43
CA ARG A 97 9.27 -14.60 5.13
C ARG A 97 9.77 -13.15 5.07
N TRP A 98 8.84 -12.26 4.77
CA TRP A 98 9.06 -10.82 4.72
C TRP A 98 7.79 -10.10 5.16
N ARG A 99 7.95 -8.99 5.89
CA ARG A 99 6.86 -8.05 6.18
C ARG A 99 7.29 -6.62 5.92
N SER A 100 6.35 -5.79 5.49
CA SER A 100 6.53 -4.35 5.49
C SER A 100 6.46 -3.82 6.92
N VAL A 101 7.58 -3.37 7.47
CA VAL A 101 7.65 -2.61 8.72
C VAL A 101 7.39 -1.13 8.40
N PRO A 102 6.27 -0.53 8.82
CA PRO A 102 5.94 0.85 8.45
C PRO A 102 7.00 1.84 8.93
N SER A 103 7.49 2.67 8.01
CA SER A 103 8.56 3.62 8.29
C SER A 103 8.47 4.84 7.37
N GLN A 104 9.30 5.86 7.64
CA GLN A 104 9.36 7.02 6.75
C GLN A 104 9.92 6.66 5.38
N SER A 105 10.86 5.73 5.32
CA SER A 105 11.53 5.32 4.09
C SER A 105 10.58 4.59 3.15
N ASN A 106 9.64 3.78 3.63
CA ASN A 106 8.66 3.08 2.77
C ASN A 106 7.28 3.74 2.71
N LEU A 107 7.19 5.02 3.07
CA LEU A 107 5.92 5.78 3.10
C LEU A 107 4.84 5.07 3.92
N ASN A 108 5.17 4.66 5.14
CA ASN A 108 4.28 3.95 6.08
C ASN A 108 3.76 2.61 5.52
N GLY A 109 4.63 1.90 4.77
CA GLY A 109 4.35 0.61 4.13
C GLY A 109 3.56 0.69 2.82
N THR A 110 3.44 1.89 2.22
CA THR A 110 2.75 2.08 0.94
C THR A 110 3.54 1.46 -0.24
N VAL A 111 4.87 1.43 -0.16
CA VAL A 111 5.78 1.03 -1.26
C VAL A 111 6.86 0.06 -0.78
N ALA A 112 7.81 -0.29 -1.67
CA ALA A 112 8.99 -1.10 -1.38
C ALA A 112 8.66 -2.57 -1.08
N ARG A 113 7.86 -3.19 -1.95
CA ARG A 113 7.52 -4.62 -1.85
C ARG A 113 8.61 -5.45 -2.54
N PRO A 114 8.93 -6.66 -2.06
CA PRO A 114 9.88 -7.53 -2.73
C PRO A 114 9.40 -7.88 -4.14
N THR A 115 10.33 -7.97 -5.10
CA THR A 115 9.98 -8.44 -6.45
C THR A 115 9.61 -9.92 -6.41
N ALA A 116 8.67 -10.33 -7.25
CA ALA A 116 8.27 -11.75 -7.34
C ALA A 116 9.44 -12.67 -7.71
N GLU A 117 10.36 -12.18 -8.55
CA GLU A 117 11.56 -12.92 -8.98
C GLU A 117 12.53 -13.15 -7.82
N TYR A 118 12.78 -12.12 -7.03
CA TYR A 118 13.60 -12.23 -5.82
C TYR A 118 12.98 -13.21 -4.82
N VAL A 119 11.67 -13.09 -4.53
CA VAL A 119 10.96 -14.00 -3.62
C VAL A 119 11.12 -15.44 -4.05
N TRP A 120 10.91 -15.73 -5.34
CA TRP A 120 11.08 -17.09 -5.85
C TRP A 120 12.50 -17.60 -5.75
N ARG A 121 13.50 -16.77 -6.08
CA ARG A 121 14.92 -17.16 -5.94
C ARG A 121 15.21 -17.57 -4.49
N SER A 122 14.76 -16.78 -3.52
CA SER A 122 14.94 -17.09 -2.09
C SER A 122 14.23 -18.38 -1.66
N ILE A 123 13.04 -18.66 -2.20
CA ILE A 123 12.31 -19.92 -1.96
C ILE A 123 13.07 -21.10 -2.58
N ASP A 124 13.52 -20.98 -3.83
CA ASP A 124 14.24 -22.03 -4.56
C ASP A 124 15.58 -22.35 -3.87
N ASP A 125 16.32 -21.34 -3.43
CA ASP A 125 17.54 -21.50 -2.64
C ASP A 125 17.27 -22.23 -1.32
N SER A 126 16.17 -21.91 -0.63
CA SER A 126 15.77 -22.59 0.62
C SER A 126 15.34 -24.04 0.37
N LEU A 127 14.67 -24.33 -0.74
CA LEU A 127 14.34 -25.70 -1.14
C LEU A 127 15.60 -26.52 -1.45
N LEU A 128 16.56 -25.93 -2.18
CA LEU A 128 17.84 -26.58 -2.51
C LEU A 128 18.72 -26.87 -1.28
N ALA A 129 18.64 -26.02 -0.25
CA ALA A 129 19.34 -26.24 1.02
C ALA A 129 18.81 -27.48 1.80
N GLY A 130 17.62 -27.98 1.44
CA GLY A 130 16.99 -29.17 2.02
C GLY A 130 16.44 -28.95 3.43
N ASP A 131 15.62 -29.90 3.90
CA ASP A 131 14.82 -29.76 5.13
C ASP A 131 15.64 -29.64 6.42
N THR A 132 16.91 -30.01 6.39
CA THR A 132 17.83 -29.87 7.52
C THR A 132 18.29 -28.43 7.76
N SER A 133 18.05 -27.49 6.82
CA SER A 133 18.52 -26.11 6.94
C SER A 133 17.70 -25.26 7.93
N GLY A 134 16.66 -25.81 8.53
CA GLY A 134 15.74 -25.07 9.41
C GLY A 134 14.90 -24.03 8.66
N ASP A 135 14.30 -23.12 9.43
CA ASP A 135 13.47 -22.03 8.94
C ASP A 135 14.30 -20.87 8.38
N ALA A 136 13.83 -20.30 7.26
CA ALA A 136 14.43 -19.10 6.70
C ALA A 136 14.31 -17.90 7.68
N PRO A 137 15.38 -17.09 7.81
CA PRO A 137 15.33 -15.88 8.62
C PRO A 137 14.32 -14.88 8.04
N HIS A 138 13.95 -13.89 8.84
CA HIS A 138 13.19 -12.76 8.33
C HIS A 138 14.04 -11.96 7.35
N ASP A 139 13.47 -11.61 6.19
CA ASP A 139 14.13 -10.79 5.20
C ASP A 139 13.89 -9.30 5.50
N ASP A 140 14.95 -8.59 5.86
CA ASP A 140 14.90 -7.16 6.18
C ASP A 140 15.38 -6.26 5.01
N ASP A 141 15.94 -6.84 3.95
CA ASP A 141 16.54 -6.10 2.81
C ASP A 141 16.26 -6.79 1.47
N PRO A 142 14.97 -6.94 1.08
CA PRO A 142 14.65 -7.57 -0.18
C PRO A 142 14.99 -6.67 -1.37
N GLU A 143 15.14 -7.29 -2.55
CA GLU A 143 15.14 -6.56 -3.81
C GLU A 143 13.72 -6.04 -4.10
N ILE A 144 13.53 -4.73 -4.06
CA ILE A 144 12.21 -4.08 -4.15
C ILE A 144 11.76 -3.75 -5.57
N ASP A 145 10.44 -3.74 -5.77
CA ASP A 145 9.76 -3.44 -7.03
C ASP A 145 9.89 -1.98 -7.50
N SER A 146 9.92 -1.04 -6.58
CA SER A 146 10.02 0.38 -6.86
C SER A 146 10.54 1.16 -5.66
N PRO A 147 11.52 2.06 -5.85
CA PRO A 147 11.97 2.93 -4.78
C PRO A 147 10.85 3.93 -4.41
N PRO A 148 10.75 4.31 -3.13
CA PRO A 148 9.81 5.33 -2.69
C PRO A 148 10.12 6.68 -3.35
N PRO A 149 9.11 7.42 -3.85
CA PRO A 149 9.32 8.81 -4.19
C PRO A 149 9.62 9.62 -2.92
N PRO A 150 10.38 10.74 -3.03
CA PRO A 150 10.57 11.64 -1.90
C PRO A 150 9.23 12.06 -1.30
N ARG A 151 9.11 12.08 0.03
CA ARG A 151 7.85 12.38 0.75
C ARG A 151 7.16 13.65 0.26
N ILE A 152 7.91 14.73 0.03
CA ILE A 152 7.38 16.01 -0.47
C ILE A 152 6.76 15.86 -1.87
N VAL A 153 7.39 15.06 -2.74
CA VAL A 153 6.89 14.76 -4.08
C VAL A 153 5.61 13.94 -3.99
N PHE A 154 5.58 12.92 -3.13
CA PHE A 154 4.36 12.14 -2.89
C PHE A 154 3.20 13.01 -2.41
N MET A 155 3.45 13.92 -1.47
CA MET A 155 2.45 14.87 -0.97
C MET A 155 1.93 15.81 -2.05
N ALA A 156 2.84 16.38 -2.85
CA ALA A 156 2.45 17.22 -3.98
C ALA A 156 1.55 16.48 -4.97
N ALA A 157 1.75 15.17 -5.15
CA ALA A 157 0.90 14.33 -5.97
C ALA A 157 -0.50 14.15 -5.38
N LEU A 158 -0.61 13.88 -4.08
CA LEU A 158 -1.90 13.67 -3.39
C LEU A 158 -2.78 14.94 -3.41
N ILE A 159 -2.18 16.11 -3.16
CA ILE A 159 -2.86 17.41 -3.22
C ILE A 159 -3.38 17.65 -4.63
N ALA A 160 -2.53 17.47 -5.64
CA ALA A 160 -2.93 17.66 -7.04
C ALA A 160 -3.99 16.65 -7.49
N ASN A 161 -3.93 15.41 -6.98
CA ASN A 161 -4.92 14.37 -7.28
C ASN A 161 -6.33 14.75 -6.79
N GLY A 162 -6.43 15.41 -5.64
CA GLY A 162 -7.67 15.99 -5.12
C GLY A 162 -7.96 17.41 -5.59
N TRP A 163 -7.37 17.83 -6.72
CA TRP A 163 -7.60 19.14 -7.34
C TRP A 163 -7.30 20.33 -6.43
N PHE A 164 -6.30 20.19 -5.56
CA PHE A 164 -5.87 21.23 -4.61
C PHE A 164 -6.93 21.62 -3.57
N LEU A 165 -8.02 20.85 -3.45
CA LEU A 165 -9.05 21.06 -2.43
C LEU A 165 -8.83 20.21 -1.19
N ARG A 166 -8.27 19.01 -1.36
CA ARG A 166 -7.92 18.06 -0.30
C ARG A 166 -6.94 17.02 -0.84
N ALA A 167 -6.19 16.36 0.03
CA ALA A 167 -5.41 15.19 -0.32
C ALA A 167 -6.36 14.05 -0.72
N LYS A 168 -6.07 13.43 -1.88
CA LYS A 168 -6.82 12.28 -2.39
C LYS A 168 -5.88 11.12 -2.69
N SER A 169 -6.16 9.94 -2.13
CA SER A 169 -5.36 8.73 -2.36
C SER A 169 -5.42 8.26 -3.82
N PHE A 170 -4.44 7.45 -4.20
CA PHE A 170 -4.41 6.76 -5.50
C PHE A 170 -4.99 5.34 -5.37
N ALA A 171 -6.08 5.16 -4.62
CA ALA A 171 -6.76 3.87 -4.50
C ALA A 171 -7.10 3.31 -5.89
N TYR A 172 -7.01 1.99 -6.02
CA TYR A 172 -7.36 1.29 -7.24
C TYR A 172 -8.89 1.28 -7.42
N SER A 173 -9.32 1.43 -8.66
CA SER A 173 -10.71 1.25 -9.09
C SER A 173 -10.71 0.53 -10.44
N PRO A 174 -11.66 -0.40 -10.71
CA PRO A 174 -11.76 -1.08 -11.99
C PRO A 174 -11.77 -0.10 -13.17
N GLY A 175 -10.98 -0.39 -14.20
CA GLY A 175 -10.87 0.47 -15.40
C GLY A 175 -10.02 1.74 -15.21
N THR A 176 -9.43 1.98 -14.04
CA THR A 176 -8.49 3.10 -13.86
C THR A 176 -7.09 2.77 -14.36
N GLU A 177 -6.40 3.81 -14.86
CA GLU A 177 -5.01 3.69 -15.29
C GLU A 177 -4.09 3.30 -14.12
N SER A 178 -2.92 2.73 -14.44
CA SER A 178 -1.92 2.38 -13.42
C SER A 178 -1.47 3.59 -12.60
N THR A 179 -1.05 3.34 -11.36
CA THR A 179 -0.61 4.38 -10.42
C THR A 179 0.43 5.33 -11.01
N PRO A 180 1.49 4.87 -11.72
CA PRO A 180 2.47 5.78 -12.33
C PRO A 180 1.86 6.75 -13.35
N VAL A 181 0.88 6.30 -14.14
CA VAL A 181 0.19 7.13 -15.13
C VAL A 181 -0.67 8.19 -14.43
N ARG A 182 -1.43 7.78 -13.41
CA ARG A 182 -2.25 8.68 -12.59
C ARG A 182 -1.41 9.70 -11.83
N PHE A 183 -0.26 9.29 -11.30
CA PHE A 183 0.70 10.15 -10.63
C PHE A 183 1.16 11.27 -11.58
N ARG A 184 1.61 10.90 -12.79
CA ARG A 184 1.99 11.86 -13.83
C ARG A 184 0.83 12.79 -14.23
N LYS A 185 -0.40 12.27 -14.32
CA LYS A 185 -1.60 13.08 -14.62
C LYS A 185 -1.91 14.10 -13.52
N ALA A 186 -1.77 13.72 -12.25
CA ALA A 186 -1.90 14.64 -11.13
C ALA A 186 -0.87 15.78 -11.23
N PHE A 187 0.40 15.46 -11.52
CA PHE A 187 1.45 16.47 -11.65
C PHE A 187 1.21 17.50 -12.76
N ARG A 188 0.56 17.10 -13.86
CA ARG A 188 0.18 18.03 -14.94
C ARG A 188 -0.78 19.14 -14.50
N ARG A 189 -1.39 19.04 -13.31
CA ARG A 189 -2.27 20.07 -12.75
C ARG A 189 -1.53 21.20 -12.06
N TRP A 190 -0.26 21.01 -11.67
CA TRP A 190 0.52 22.05 -10.98
C TRP A 190 0.79 23.29 -11.84
N PRO A 191 1.22 23.19 -13.11
CA PRO A 191 1.44 24.37 -13.95
C PRO A 191 0.20 25.28 -14.10
N PRO A 192 -0.99 24.78 -14.50
CA PRO A 192 -2.16 25.65 -14.58
C PRO A 192 -2.59 26.20 -13.22
N PHE A 193 -2.44 25.42 -12.13
CA PHE A 193 -2.74 25.91 -10.78
C PHE A 193 -1.82 27.07 -10.35
N GLY A 194 -0.51 26.96 -10.60
CA GLY A 194 0.43 28.05 -10.37
C GLY A 194 0.13 29.28 -11.23
N LEU A 195 -0.21 29.06 -12.51
CA LEU A 195 -0.59 30.15 -13.42
C LEU A 195 -1.81 30.92 -12.92
N LEU A 196 -2.82 30.25 -12.35
CA LEU A 196 -4.00 30.92 -11.78
C LEU A 196 -3.62 31.87 -10.65
N TRP A 197 -2.69 31.49 -9.77
CA TRP A 197 -2.18 32.38 -8.72
C TRP A 197 -1.42 33.57 -9.31
N VAL A 198 -0.54 33.33 -10.29
CA VAL A 198 0.21 34.39 -10.98
C VAL A 198 -0.73 35.39 -11.63
N LEU A 199 -1.74 34.92 -12.36
CA LEU A 199 -2.77 35.77 -12.98
C LEU A 199 -3.58 36.51 -11.91
N GLY A 200 -3.93 35.86 -10.80
CA GLY A 200 -4.57 36.51 -9.66
C GLY A 200 -3.76 37.71 -9.15
N PHE A 201 -2.47 37.53 -8.90
CA PHE A 201 -1.59 38.62 -8.45
C PHE A 201 -1.39 39.74 -9.49
N ALA A 202 -1.49 39.42 -10.77
CA ALA A 202 -1.38 40.39 -11.85
C ALA A 202 -2.66 41.22 -12.06
N LEU A 203 -3.84 40.61 -11.87
CA LEU A 203 -5.13 41.17 -12.29
C LEU A 203 -6.03 41.62 -11.13
N LEU A 204 -5.80 41.14 -9.91
CA LEU A 204 -6.67 41.39 -8.75
C LEU A 204 -5.92 42.16 -7.64
N PRO A 205 -6.64 42.78 -6.67
CA PRO A 205 -5.98 43.44 -5.55
C PRO A 205 -5.16 42.45 -4.72
N LYS A 206 -3.87 42.75 -4.56
CA LYS A 206 -2.86 41.85 -3.96
C LYS A 206 -3.24 41.32 -2.57
N ILE A 207 -3.91 42.15 -1.76
CA ILE A 207 -4.34 41.77 -0.41
C ILE A 207 -5.30 40.57 -0.47
N TRP A 208 -6.30 40.61 -1.36
CA TRP A 208 -7.27 39.51 -1.49
C TRP A 208 -6.62 38.23 -1.98
N VAL A 209 -5.72 38.33 -2.96
CA VAL A 209 -5.00 37.16 -3.50
C VAL A 209 -4.09 36.55 -2.44
N LEU A 210 -3.35 37.38 -1.69
CA LEU A 210 -2.49 36.92 -0.61
C LEU A 210 -3.29 36.26 0.51
N THR A 211 -4.41 36.85 0.93
CA THR A 211 -5.31 36.24 1.92
C THR A 211 -5.82 34.89 1.44
N GLY A 212 -6.27 34.78 0.18
CA GLY A 212 -6.71 33.52 -0.41
C GLY A 212 -5.60 32.46 -0.41
N LEU A 213 -4.37 32.84 -0.77
CA LEU A 213 -3.22 31.95 -0.78
C LEU A 213 -2.89 31.43 0.64
N VAL A 214 -2.90 32.32 1.63
CA VAL A 214 -2.64 31.95 3.03
C VAL A 214 -3.73 31.03 3.57
N LEU A 215 -5.01 31.31 3.29
CA LEU A 215 -6.12 30.45 3.69
C LEU A 215 -6.04 29.08 3.03
N TRP A 216 -5.70 29.02 1.73
CA TRP A 216 -5.51 27.76 1.02
C TRP A 216 -4.35 26.95 1.60
N LEU A 217 -3.20 27.59 1.86
CA LEU A 217 -2.05 26.94 2.50
C LEU A 217 -2.41 26.40 3.89
N ALA A 218 -3.07 27.20 4.72
CA ALA A 218 -3.51 26.78 6.05
C ALA A 218 -4.47 25.58 5.97
N TRP A 219 -5.44 25.63 5.05
CA TRP A 219 -6.38 24.54 4.81
C TRP A 219 -5.69 23.24 4.39
N ILE A 220 -4.79 23.29 3.41
CA ILE A 220 -4.06 22.11 2.93
C ILE A 220 -3.15 21.54 4.02
N VAL A 221 -2.50 22.37 4.83
CA VAL A 221 -1.69 21.89 5.96
C VAL A 221 -2.57 21.17 6.99
N ILE A 222 -3.75 21.70 7.31
CA ILE A 222 -4.69 21.06 8.23
C ILE A 222 -5.16 19.71 7.67
N ASP A 223 -5.57 19.66 6.40
CA ASP A 223 -6.05 18.44 5.75
C ASP A 223 -4.98 17.35 5.67
N ILE A 224 -3.72 17.71 5.34
CA ILE A 224 -2.60 16.76 5.33
C ILE A 224 -2.32 16.24 6.74
N ARG A 225 -2.27 17.12 7.75
CA ARG A 225 -2.04 16.71 9.14
C ARG A 225 -3.14 15.78 9.64
N ALA A 226 -4.40 16.09 9.34
CA ALA A 226 -5.53 15.24 9.70
C ALA A 226 -5.46 13.88 8.99
N THR A 227 -5.09 13.86 7.71
CA THR A 227 -4.93 12.63 6.93
C THR A 227 -3.84 11.73 7.52
N TRP A 228 -2.67 12.29 7.83
CA TRP A 228 -1.55 11.52 8.37
C TRP A 228 -1.74 11.05 9.80
N GLY A 229 -2.23 11.93 10.68
CA GLY A 229 -2.50 11.56 12.07
C GLY A 229 -3.47 10.37 12.19
N ARG A 230 -4.33 10.17 11.18
CA ARG A 230 -5.22 9.01 11.10
C ARG A 230 -4.54 7.77 10.52
N MET A 231 -3.70 7.91 9.51
CA MET A 231 -3.02 6.77 8.85
C MET A 231 -1.85 6.18 9.65
N ASP A 232 -1.30 6.92 10.61
CA ASP A 232 -0.08 6.54 11.34
C ASP A 232 -0.30 5.57 12.52
N ILE A 233 -1.54 5.11 12.76
CA ILE A 233 -1.82 4.09 13.77
C ILE A 233 -1.49 2.71 13.20
N GLN A 234 -0.22 2.33 13.30
CA GLN A 234 0.33 1.06 12.83
C GLN A 234 0.55 0.14 14.02
N GLU A 235 -0.11 -1.01 14.02
CA GLU A 235 -0.08 -1.96 15.13
C GLU A 235 0.23 -3.36 14.63
N GLU A 236 1.06 -4.10 15.36
CA GLU A 236 1.25 -5.52 15.10
C GLU A 236 -0.05 -6.30 15.36
N ILE A 237 -0.33 -7.29 14.53
CA ILE A 237 -1.50 -8.16 14.67
C ILE A 237 -1.14 -9.28 15.65
N ASN A 238 -1.27 -8.97 16.94
CA ASN A 238 -0.96 -9.90 18.02
C ASN A 238 -2.19 -10.53 18.68
N GLU A 239 -3.39 -9.93 18.54
CA GLU A 239 -4.69 -10.35 19.14
C GLU A 239 -5.89 -10.18 18.20
#